data_AF-A0AAU5JHA8-F1
#
_entry.id   AF-A0AAU5JHA8-F1
#
_cell.length_a   1.000
_cell.length_b   1.000
_cell.length_c   1.000
_cell.angle_alpha   90.00
_cell.angle_beta   90.00
_cell.angle_gamma   90.00
#
_symmetry.space_group_name_H-M   'P 1'
#
loop_
_entity.id
_entity.type
_entity.pdbx_description
1 polymer ?
#
loop_
_entity_poly.entity_id
_entity_poly.type
_entity_poly.pdbx_seq_one_letter_code
_entity_poly.pdbx_strand_id
1 'polypeptide(L)'
;MVGAGLLITGPAAHVWPISAEDRVDEGFERLRTGALTTVSFIGSEAGNTLTVIAITLLACLGLVFIPRLPMWRQAAFLAVSVSLQALVFLVITLSVDRRRPDVHRLDASPPTSSYTSGHTGAATALYAGLAFLALSRMRGPWRRIAGTLLMLLPLFVALSRLYRGMHHPTDVVGGLVNGGLSLMIVGYALFARPEVIVPPTGRPVGAVPAAGRTADVSGPVTVIVNPTVTRPRDQAALRAVLEGHGLHEAVFVETTADDPGIGQSARALADGARLIVVCGGDGTVRTVADALAGSGIPLAIVPSGTGNLLARNLGLPLIPAEALDAALRGAPRPIDLARIEGDGLPATHFTAMAGAGLDAAIMEKTADRAKSVLGWPAYALAGLSSLTTPPVRLTVRLDDAPALHRTARMVLVGNVGTVQGGLSLLPSARPDDGLLELMILDPHGPSGWLRALTTVLRGRSGASHPTLPDTAEREGGKSLRVEYLTFRRAELRFDAPCPREIDGDPVNPGSRLTVTVAPGALSVLLPLEEA
;
A
#
# COMPACT_ATOMS: atom_id res chain seq x y z
N MET A 1 0.38 22.61 7.00
CA MET A 1 0.07 23.83 6.21
C MET A 1 -0.94 24.75 6.91
N VAL A 2 -2.06 24.23 7.44
CA VAL A 2 -3.02 25.03 8.26
C VAL A 2 -2.32 25.74 9.41
N GLY A 3 -1.51 25.02 10.21
CA GLY A 3 -0.76 25.63 11.32
C GLY A 3 0.19 26.75 10.88
N ALA A 4 0.80 26.66 9.69
CA ALA A 4 1.61 27.74 9.14
C ALA A 4 0.76 28.95 8.74
N GLY A 5 -0.42 28.73 8.15
CA GLY A 5 -1.36 29.80 7.86
C GLY A 5 -1.83 30.51 9.12
N LEU A 6 -2.22 29.77 10.17
CA LEU A 6 -2.61 30.33 11.47
C LEU A 6 -1.46 31.10 12.15
N LEU A 7 -0.22 30.63 11.96
CA LEU A 7 0.96 31.31 12.48
C LEU A 7 1.15 32.67 11.79
N ILE A 8 1.05 32.70 10.47
CA ILE A 8 1.21 33.91 9.64
C ILE A 8 0.08 34.92 9.92
N THR A 9 -1.16 34.45 10.11
CA THR A 9 -2.30 35.34 10.43
C THR A 9 -2.36 35.76 11.90
N GLY A 10 -1.64 35.06 12.79
CA GLY A 10 -1.64 35.31 14.22
C GLY A 10 -0.28 35.82 14.71
N PRO A 11 0.44 35.03 15.53
CA PRO A 11 1.60 35.52 16.29
C PRO A 11 2.78 35.95 15.42
N ALA A 12 2.92 35.46 14.19
CA ALA A 12 4.03 35.81 13.30
C ALA A 12 3.71 36.96 12.33
N ALA A 13 2.50 37.54 12.37
CA ALA A 13 2.08 38.60 11.45
C ALA A 13 3.04 39.81 11.42
N HIS A 14 3.69 40.12 12.54
CA HIS A 14 4.61 41.24 12.69
C HIS A 14 6.09 40.86 12.58
N VAL A 15 6.39 39.59 12.33
CA VAL A 15 7.76 39.06 12.28
C VAL A 15 8.24 39.04 10.84
N TRP A 16 9.50 39.39 10.60
CA TRP A 16 10.11 39.28 9.28
C TRP A 16 10.17 37.80 8.85
N PRO A 17 9.84 37.44 7.59
CA PRO A 17 9.59 38.33 6.44
C PRO A 17 8.14 38.79 6.26
N ILE A 18 7.19 38.30 7.07
CA ILE A 18 5.74 38.56 6.92
C ILE A 18 5.43 40.06 7.05
N SER A 19 6.07 40.75 7.99
CA SER A 19 5.92 42.21 8.17
C SER A 19 6.48 43.08 7.03
N ALA A 20 7.15 42.47 6.04
CA ALA A 20 7.65 43.17 4.86
C ALA A 20 6.82 42.89 3.59
N GLU A 21 5.79 42.04 3.66
CA GLU A 21 5.01 41.63 2.49
C GLU A 21 4.23 42.78 1.85
N ASP A 22 3.64 43.66 2.66
CA ASP A 22 2.89 44.82 2.15
C ASP A 22 3.78 45.73 1.29
N ARG A 23 5.06 45.91 1.69
CA ARG A 23 6.04 46.69 0.89
C ARG A 23 6.37 46.04 -0.44
N VAL A 24 6.36 44.71 -0.49
CA VAL A 24 6.57 43.94 -1.73
C VAL A 24 5.36 44.10 -2.64
N ASP A 25 4.15 43.99 -2.09
CA ASP A 25 2.90 44.11 -2.85
C ASP A 25 2.70 45.54 -3.42
N GLU A 26 2.98 46.58 -2.63
CA GLU A 26 3.03 47.96 -3.12
C GLU A 26 4.12 48.16 -4.20
N GLY A 27 5.26 47.46 -4.07
CA GLY A 27 6.31 47.46 -5.05
C GLY A 27 5.83 46.94 -6.41
N PHE A 28 5.09 45.83 -6.39
CA PHE A 28 4.45 45.29 -7.59
C PHE A 28 3.41 46.23 -8.19
N GLU A 29 2.62 46.91 -7.35
CA GLU A 29 1.66 47.92 -7.83
C GLU A 29 2.34 49.09 -8.55
N ARG A 30 3.47 49.58 -8.02
CA ARG A 30 4.26 50.66 -8.65
C ARG A 30 4.90 50.25 -9.98
N LEU A 31 5.20 48.97 -10.17
CA LEU A 31 5.80 48.43 -11.39
C LEU A 31 4.79 48.21 -12.54
N ARG A 32 3.52 48.57 -12.33
CA ARG A 32 2.47 48.25 -13.30
C ARG A 32 2.60 49.06 -14.59
N THR A 33 2.62 48.35 -15.72
CA THR A 33 2.58 48.94 -17.06
C THR A 33 1.57 48.20 -17.92
N GLY A 34 1.07 48.82 -18.99
CA GLY A 34 0.07 48.19 -19.88
C GLY A 34 0.51 46.82 -20.40
N ALA A 35 1.76 46.71 -20.86
CA ALA A 35 2.33 45.45 -21.36
C ALA A 35 2.45 44.38 -20.27
N LEU A 36 2.99 44.72 -19.10
CA LEU A 36 3.13 43.77 -17.98
C LEU A 36 1.76 43.34 -17.44
N THR A 37 0.75 44.21 -17.49
CA THR A 37 -0.62 43.87 -17.12
C THR A 37 -1.22 42.82 -18.04
N THR A 38 -1.03 42.92 -19.36
CA THR A 38 -1.44 41.88 -20.31
C THR A 38 -0.69 40.55 -20.08
N VAL A 39 0.63 40.60 -19.88
CA VAL A 39 1.44 39.41 -19.60
C VAL A 39 0.99 38.72 -18.31
N SER A 40 0.72 39.50 -17.24
CA SER A 40 0.23 38.97 -15.97
C SER A 40 -1.16 38.33 -16.10
N PHE A 41 -1.99 38.80 -17.03
CA PHE A 41 -3.30 38.19 -17.29
C PHE A 41 -3.12 36.77 -17.85
N ILE A 42 -2.25 36.61 -18.86
CA ILE A 42 -1.93 35.31 -19.44
C ILE A 42 -1.37 34.36 -18.39
N GLY A 43 -0.44 34.83 -17.56
CA GLY A 43 0.12 34.03 -16.47
C GLY A 43 -0.91 33.66 -15.41
N SER A 44 -1.86 34.55 -15.09
CA SER A 44 -2.96 34.23 -14.18
C SER A 44 -3.91 33.19 -14.78
N GLU A 45 -4.25 33.30 -16.06
CA GLU A 45 -5.14 32.35 -16.74
C GLU A 45 -4.55 30.95 -16.87
N ALA A 46 -3.22 30.84 -16.98
CA ALA A 46 -2.53 29.54 -16.96
C ALA A 46 -2.73 28.78 -15.63
N GLY A 47 -2.99 29.48 -14.53
CA GLY A 47 -3.31 28.90 -13.23
C GLY A 47 -4.80 28.82 -12.90
N ASN A 48 -5.68 29.33 -13.78
CA ASN A 48 -7.13 29.32 -13.59
C ASN A 48 -7.66 27.88 -13.45
N THR A 49 -8.58 27.66 -12.50
CA THR A 49 -9.22 26.37 -12.24
C THR A 49 -9.71 25.69 -13.50
N LEU A 50 -10.43 26.39 -14.39
CA LEU A 50 -10.96 25.79 -15.63
C LEU A 50 -9.84 25.37 -16.58
N THR A 51 -8.82 26.21 -16.73
CA THR A 51 -7.63 25.91 -17.54
C THR A 51 -6.90 24.68 -17.01
N VAL A 52 -6.65 24.63 -15.69
CA VAL A 52 -5.97 23.51 -15.05
C VAL A 52 -6.77 22.21 -15.23
N ILE A 53 -8.09 22.24 -15.01
CA ILE A 53 -8.96 21.07 -15.21
C ILE A 53 -8.90 20.61 -16.67
N ALA A 54 -9.07 21.53 -17.63
CA ALA A 54 -9.07 21.21 -19.05
C ALA A 54 -7.73 20.58 -19.50
N ILE A 55 -6.60 21.19 -19.13
CA ILE A 55 -5.27 20.66 -19.49
C ILE A 55 -5.03 19.31 -18.79
N THR A 56 -5.43 19.16 -17.53
CA THR A 56 -5.29 17.89 -16.79
C THR A 56 -6.08 16.78 -17.48
N LEU A 57 -7.33 17.05 -17.86
CA LEU A 57 -8.18 16.08 -18.55
C LEU A 57 -7.61 15.71 -19.92
N LEU A 58 -7.19 16.70 -20.72
CA LEU A 58 -6.56 16.46 -22.03
C LEU A 58 -5.26 15.65 -21.90
N ALA A 59 -4.42 15.97 -20.92
CA ALA A 59 -3.20 15.23 -20.64
C ALA A 59 -3.50 13.78 -20.21
N CYS A 60 -4.45 13.58 -19.30
CA CYS A 60 -4.88 12.24 -18.87
C CYS A 60 -5.47 11.44 -20.03
N LEU A 61 -6.31 12.06 -20.86
CA LEU A 61 -6.89 11.42 -22.05
C LEU A 61 -5.78 11.01 -23.03
N GLY A 62 -4.81 11.88 -23.28
CA GLY A 62 -3.64 11.55 -24.09
C GLY A 62 -2.83 10.39 -23.51
N LEU A 63 -2.58 10.39 -22.20
CA LEU A 63 -1.83 9.31 -21.53
C LEU A 63 -2.56 7.95 -21.57
N VAL A 64 -3.90 7.95 -21.56
CA VAL A 64 -4.71 6.71 -21.56
C VAL A 64 -4.97 6.20 -22.98
N PHE A 65 -5.30 7.08 -23.93
CA PHE A 65 -5.84 6.71 -25.23
C PHE A 65 -4.86 6.77 -26.39
N ILE A 66 -3.67 7.38 -26.24
CA ILE A 66 -2.66 7.34 -27.30
C ILE A 66 -2.16 5.89 -27.45
N PRO A 67 -2.37 5.24 -28.60
CA PRO A 67 -2.06 3.83 -28.78
C PRO A 67 -0.55 3.66 -28.90
N ARG A 68 0.08 3.26 -27.78
CA ARG A 68 1.37 2.55 -27.75
C ARG A 68 1.79 2.03 -26.38
N LEU A 69 1.14 2.41 -25.28
CA LEU A 69 1.18 1.77 -23.94
C LEU A 69 0.14 2.52 -23.08
N PRO A 70 -0.95 1.90 -22.55
CA PRO A 70 -1.90 2.61 -21.69
C PRO A 70 -1.23 3.03 -20.38
N MET A 71 -0.92 4.33 -20.26
CA MET A 71 -0.16 4.92 -19.16
C MET A 71 -1.07 5.34 -18.01
N TRP A 72 -1.92 4.42 -17.56
CA TRP A 72 -2.93 4.71 -16.55
C TRP A 72 -2.31 5.16 -15.22
N ARG A 73 -1.12 4.66 -14.84
CA ARG A 73 -0.39 5.10 -13.63
C ARG A 73 0.05 6.56 -13.72
N GLN A 74 0.47 7.01 -14.92
CA GLN A 74 0.89 8.39 -15.16
C GLN A 74 -0.32 9.33 -15.19
N ALA A 75 -1.42 8.89 -15.82
CA ALA A 75 -2.68 9.63 -15.78
C ALA A 75 -3.21 9.74 -14.34
N ALA A 76 -3.20 8.65 -13.60
CA ALA A 76 -3.56 8.63 -12.18
C ALA A 76 -2.66 9.53 -11.35
N PHE A 77 -1.34 9.50 -11.56
CA PHE A 77 -0.41 10.40 -10.90
C PHE A 77 -0.78 11.86 -11.08
N LEU A 78 -1.02 12.30 -12.32
CA LEU A 78 -1.37 13.69 -12.60
C LEU A 78 -2.73 14.07 -12.01
N ALA A 79 -3.77 13.26 -12.25
CA ALA A 79 -5.13 13.53 -11.81
C ALA A 79 -5.25 13.55 -10.27
N VAL A 80 -4.63 12.58 -9.58
CA VAL A 80 -4.66 12.49 -8.12
C VAL A 80 -3.83 13.59 -7.48
N SER A 81 -2.69 13.98 -8.07
CA SER A 81 -1.88 15.10 -7.55
C SER A 81 -2.63 16.43 -7.60
N VAL A 82 -3.29 16.73 -8.72
CA VAL A 82 -4.10 17.96 -8.87
C VAL A 82 -5.31 17.92 -7.91
N SER A 83 -5.98 16.78 -7.79
CA SER A 83 -7.11 16.60 -6.87
C SER A 83 -6.71 16.74 -5.40
N LEU A 84 -5.59 16.12 -5.00
CA LEU A 84 -5.06 16.21 -3.65
C LEU A 84 -4.67 17.65 -3.30
N GLN A 85 -4.00 18.35 -4.21
CA GLN A 85 -3.67 19.76 -4.04
C GLN A 85 -4.93 20.61 -3.83
N ALA A 86 -5.97 20.41 -4.65
CA ALA A 86 -7.23 21.14 -4.56
C ALA A 86 -7.95 20.87 -3.23
N LEU A 87 -7.97 19.61 -2.78
CA LEU A 87 -8.53 19.22 -1.48
C LEU A 87 -7.79 19.88 -0.32
N VAL A 88 -6.45 19.83 -0.32
CA VAL A 88 -5.62 20.47 0.71
C VAL A 88 -5.83 21.99 0.71
N PHE A 89 -5.90 22.61 -0.48
CA PHE A 89 -6.22 24.03 -0.61
C PHE A 89 -7.59 24.37 0.01
N LEU A 90 -8.62 23.56 -0.28
CA LEU A 90 -9.96 23.76 0.27
C LEU A 90 -9.96 23.69 1.80
N VAL A 91 -9.30 22.68 2.36
CA VAL A 91 -9.19 22.54 3.83
C VAL A 91 -8.49 23.76 4.44
N ILE A 92 -7.41 24.26 3.81
CA ILE A 92 -6.68 25.43 4.31
C ILE A 92 -7.57 26.68 4.25
N THR A 93 -8.23 26.96 3.13
CA THR A 93 -9.03 28.18 2.98
C THR A 93 -10.28 28.20 3.88
N LEU A 94 -10.76 27.03 4.32
CA LEU A 94 -11.85 26.93 5.29
C LEU A 94 -11.35 27.10 6.75
N SER A 95 -10.06 26.88 6.99
CA SER A 95 -9.47 26.88 8.34
C SER A 95 -8.69 28.15 8.67
N VAL A 96 -8.18 28.86 7.66
CA VAL A 96 -7.31 30.03 7.83
C VAL A 96 -7.98 31.23 7.17
N ASP A 97 -8.33 32.24 7.96
CA ASP A 97 -8.86 33.50 7.45
C ASP A 97 -7.73 34.52 7.29
N ARG A 98 -7.15 34.58 6.08
CA ARG A 98 -6.12 35.56 5.73
C ARG A 98 -6.69 36.58 4.75
N ARG A 99 -6.59 37.85 5.11
CA ARG A 99 -6.94 38.97 4.22
C ARG A 99 -5.95 39.08 3.06
N ARG A 100 -6.47 39.48 1.90
CA ARG A 100 -5.68 39.77 0.70
C ARG A 100 -4.89 41.08 0.88
N PRO A 101 -3.84 41.32 0.06
CA PRO A 101 -3.08 42.57 0.09
C PRO A 101 -3.96 43.82 -0.08
N ASP A 102 -3.62 44.90 0.63
CA ASP A 102 -4.34 46.18 0.58
C ASP A 102 -3.80 47.10 -0.53
N VAL A 103 -3.86 46.61 -1.77
CA VAL A 103 -3.46 47.35 -2.99
C VAL A 103 -4.60 47.32 -4.01
N HIS A 104 -4.54 48.17 -5.03
CA HIS A 104 -5.53 48.10 -6.12
C HIS A 104 -5.43 46.72 -6.80
N ARG A 105 -6.54 45.99 -6.87
CA ARG A 105 -6.60 44.63 -7.43
C ARG A 105 -7.07 44.68 -8.87
N LEU A 106 -6.38 43.95 -9.75
CA LEU A 106 -6.72 43.87 -11.18
C LEU A 106 -7.80 42.82 -11.49
N ASP A 107 -8.14 41.95 -10.52
CA ASP A 107 -9.20 40.94 -10.62
C ASP A 107 -10.21 41.06 -9.48
N ALA A 108 -11.41 40.53 -9.70
CA ALA A 108 -12.37 40.31 -8.63
C ALA A 108 -11.84 39.29 -7.62
N SER A 109 -12.02 39.57 -6.33
CA SER A 109 -11.58 38.66 -5.27
C SER A 109 -12.59 37.54 -5.05
N PRO A 110 -12.19 36.27 -5.16
CA PRO A 110 -13.07 35.16 -4.80
C PRO A 110 -13.34 35.15 -3.28
N PRO A 111 -14.44 34.52 -2.83
CA PRO A 111 -14.85 34.48 -1.42
C PRO A 111 -13.98 33.59 -0.53
N THR A 112 -12.76 33.28 -0.98
CA THR A 112 -11.80 32.40 -0.32
C THR A 112 -10.65 33.20 0.28
N SER A 113 -10.03 32.63 1.31
CA SER A 113 -8.85 33.14 1.99
C SER A 113 -7.70 33.41 1.02
N SER A 114 -6.83 34.36 1.38
CA SER A 114 -5.61 34.63 0.62
C SER A 114 -4.61 33.48 0.70
N TYR A 115 -4.54 32.77 1.84
CA TYR A 115 -3.59 31.68 2.06
C TYR A 115 -4.26 30.30 1.91
N THR A 116 -3.70 29.36 1.16
CA THR A 116 -2.60 29.48 0.18
C THR A 116 -3.13 29.92 -1.20
N SER A 117 -2.27 30.38 -2.11
CA SER A 117 -2.69 30.67 -3.49
C SER A 117 -3.13 29.39 -4.23
N GLY A 118 -4.44 29.26 -4.49
CA GLY A 118 -5.04 28.13 -5.21
C GLY A 118 -4.52 27.98 -6.64
N HIS A 119 -4.47 29.09 -7.41
CA HIS A 119 -3.95 29.09 -8.79
C HIS A 119 -2.48 28.66 -8.86
N THR A 120 -1.65 29.16 -7.93
CA THR A 120 -0.23 28.77 -7.89
C THR A 120 -0.08 27.30 -7.52
N GLY A 121 -0.84 26.80 -6.54
CA GLY A 121 -0.81 25.39 -6.15
C GLY A 121 -1.27 24.46 -7.26
N ALA A 122 -2.39 24.79 -7.91
CA ALA A 122 -2.95 24.02 -9.02
C ALA A 122 -2.00 23.99 -10.23
N ALA A 123 -1.42 25.15 -10.59
CA ALA A 123 -0.39 25.25 -11.62
C ALA A 123 0.85 24.41 -11.27
N THR A 124 1.28 24.41 -10.00
CA THR A 124 2.41 23.59 -9.56
C THR A 124 2.12 22.11 -9.73
N ALA A 125 0.98 21.62 -9.22
CA ALA A 125 0.58 20.22 -9.34
C ALA A 125 0.47 19.78 -10.81
N LEU A 126 -0.09 20.62 -11.68
CA LEU A 126 -0.21 20.33 -13.11
C LEU A 126 1.14 20.38 -13.84
N TYR A 127 1.77 21.56 -13.91
CA TYR A 127 2.90 21.79 -14.80
C TYR A 127 4.18 21.13 -14.30
N ALA A 128 4.44 21.09 -12.98
CA ALA A 128 5.57 20.33 -12.45
C ALA A 128 5.32 18.81 -12.55
N GLY A 129 4.06 18.37 -12.43
CA GLY A 129 3.68 16.98 -12.72
C GLY A 129 3.93 16.59 -14.17
N LEU A 130 3.54 17.44 -15.12
CA LEU A 130 3.86 17.26 -16.54
C LEU A 130 5.38 17.31 -16.82
N ALA A 131 6.11 18.19 -16.13
CA ALA A 131 7.57 18.27 -16.25
C ALA A 131 8.24 16.96 -15.80
N PHE A 132 7.79 16.39 -14.68
CA PHE A 132 8.24 15.09 -14.19
C PHE A 132 7.98 13.97 -15.23
N LEU A 133 6.80 13.94 -15.83
CA LEU A 133 6.46 12.97 -16.89
C LEU A 133 7.31 13.17 -18.15
N ALA A 134 7.54 14.43 -18.56
CA ALA A 134 8.38 14.75 -19.71
C ALA A 134 9.84 14.32 -19.48
N LEU A 135 10.41 14.65 -18.33
CA LEU A 135 11.81 14.34 -17.98
C LEU A 135 12.06 12.83 -17.84
N SER A 136 11.08 12.10 -17.30
CA SER A 136 11.19 10.65 -17.11
C SER A 136 10.98 9.83 -18.38
N ARG A 137 10.28 10.37 -19.40
CA ARG A 137 9.87 9.58 -20.58
C ARG A 137 10.44 10.03 -21.91
N MET A 138 10.64 11.34 -22.12
CA MET A 138 11.17 11.83 -23.39
C MET A 138 12.66 11.47 -23.51
N ARG A 139 13.11 11.13 -24.72
CA ARG A 139 14.53 10.89 -25.03
C ARG A 139 15.12 12.10 -25.77
N GLY A 140 16.41 12.35 -25.58
CA GLY A 140 17.14 13.44 -26.25
C GLY A 140 17.09 14.79 -25.53
N PRO A 141 17.65 15.86 -26.15
CA PRO A 141 17.81 17.18 -25.52
C PRO A 141 16.48 17.89 -25.26
N TRP A 142 15.46 17.59 -26.06
CA TRP A 142 14.12 18.20 -25.96
C TRP A 142 13.43 17.97 -24.61
N ARG A 143 13.75 16.88 -23.89
CA ARG A 143 13.19 16.64 -22.55
C ARG A 143 13.60 17.71 -21.54
N ARG A 144 14.85 18.19 -21.63
CA ARG A 144 15.38 19.19 -20.70
C ARG A 144 14.73 20.54 -20.98
N ILE A 145 14.56 20.87 -22.26
CA ILE A 145 13.89 22.10 -22.70
C ILE A 145 12.42 22.07 -22.24
N ALA A 146 11.68 21.02 -22.58
CA ALA A 146 10.27 20.87 -22.20
C ALA A 146 10.07 20.86 -20.67
N GLY A 147 10.89 20.08 -19.96
CA GLY A 147 10.84 20.03 -18.49
C GLY A 147 11.16 21.38 -17.84
N THR A 148 12.14 22.12 -18.37
CA THR A 148 12.48 23.46 -17.86
C THR A 148 11.34 24.45 -18.10
N LEU A 149 10.78 24.50 -19.31
CA LEU A 149 9.66 25.39 -19.63
C LEU A 149 8.44 25.10 -18.74
N LEU A 150 8.13 23.83 -18.53
CA LEU A 150 7.03 23.41 -17.65
C LEU A 150 7.28 23.77 -16.17
N MET A 151 8.53 23.69 -15.70
CA MET A 151 8.89 24.11 -14.33
C MET A 151 8.88 25.63 -14.13
N LEU A 152 9.00 26.43 -15.20
CA LEU A 152 8.91 27.89 -15.12
C LEU A 152 7.45 28.39 -15.04
N LEU A 153 6.48 27.63 -15.55
CA LEU A 153 5.06 28.04 -15.55
C LEU A 153 4.48 28.30 -14.15
N PRO A 154 4.70 27.44 -13.12
CA PRO A 154 4.26 27.73 -11.76
C PRO A 154 4.83 29.04 -11.20
N LEU A 155 6.08 29.36 -11.52
CA LEU A 155 6.74 30.61 -11.11
C LEU A 155 6.16 31.82 -11.86
N PHE A 156 5.83 31.64 -13.14
CA PHE A 156 5.18 32.67 -13.92
C PHE A 156 3.75 32.98 -13.41
N VAL A 157 2.98 31.94 -13.06
CA VAL A 157 1.67 32.07 -12.41
C VAL A 157 1.82 32.78 -11.07
N ALA A 158 2.77 32.34 -10.23
CA ALA A 158 3.11 32.93 -8.95
C ALA A 158 3.35 34.45 -9.04
N LEU A 159 4.28 34.86 -9.90
CA LEU A 159 4.61 36.27 -10.13
C LEU A 159 3.41 37.07 -10.66
N SER A 160 2.61 36.47 -11.54
CA SER A 160 1.39 37.10 -12.06
C SER A 160 0.36 37.35 -10.96
N ARG A 161 0.22 36.44 -9.99
CA ARG A 161 -0.71 36.62 -8.86
C ARG A 161 -0.25 37.71 -7.88
N LEU A 162 1.06 37.86 -7.66
CA LEU A 162 1.63 38.98 -6.89
C LEU A 162 1.42 40.31 -7.62
N TYR A 163 1.79 40.38 -8.90
CA TYR A 163 1.65 41.59 -9.73
C TYR A 163 0.21 42.11 -9.77
N ARG A 164 -0.77 41.21 -9.84
CA ARG A 164 -2.20 41.54 -9.85
C ARG A 164 -2.78 41.91 -8.48
N GLY A 165 -1.96 41.87 -7.41
CA GLY A 165 -2.34 42.23 -6.04
C GLY A 165 -3.25 41.20 -5.37
N MET A 166 -3.22 39.94 -5.83
CA MET A 166 -4.21 38.96 -5.41
C MET A 166 -3.80 38.16 -4.18
N HIS A 167 -2.51 38.12 -3.87
CA HIS A 167 -1.91 37.26 -2.86
C HIS A 167 -0.62 37.89 -2.34
N HIS A 168 -0.30 37.63 -1.08
CA HIS A 168 1.00 37.94 -0.48
C HIS A 168 2.09 36.97 -0.98
N PRO A 169 3.38 37.31 -0.92
CA PRO A 169 4.49 36.41 -1.27
C PRO A 169 4.40 35.03 -0.61
N THR A 170 4.09 34.97 0.69
CA THR A 170 3.94 33.73 1.45
C THR A 170 2.72 32.90 1.02
N ASP A 171 1.65 33.51 0.49
CA ASP A 171 0.51 32.78 -0.05
C ASP A 171 0.90 31.98 -1.29
N VAL A 172 1.72 32.60 -2.14
CA VAL A 172 2.22 32.02 -3.38
C VAL A 172 3.25 30.92 -3.09
N VAL A 173 4.16 31.15 -2.13
CA VAL A 173 5.07 30.11 -1.61
C VAL A 173 4.28 28.95 -1.03
N GLY A 174 3.23 29.22 -0.24
CA GLY A 174 2.33 28.19 0.28
C GLY A 174 1.63 27.41 -0.85
N GLY A 175 1.26 28.06 -1.95
CA GLY A 175 0.75 27.41 -3.15
C GLY A 175 1.76 26.44 -3.76
N LEU A 176 3.00 26.92 -4.01
CA LEU A 176 4.10 26.09 -4.55
C LEU A 176 4.35 24.86 -3.67
N VAL A 177 4.42 25.05 -2.35
CA VAL A 177 4.64 23.95 -1.38
C VAL A 177 3.48 22.95 -1.41
N ASN A 178 2.22 23.42 -1.43
CA ASN A 178 1.06 22.53 -1.48
C ASN A 178 1.07 21.65 -2.74
N GLY A 179 1.29 22.24 -3.92
CA GLY A 179 1.36 21.50 -5.17
C GLY A 179 2.55 20.54 -5.22
N GLY A 180 3.73 20.98 -4.76
CA GLY A 180 4.95 20.17 -4.70
C GLY A 180 4.84 18.97 -3.75
N LEU A 181 4.29 19.17 -2.55
CA LEU A 181 4.05 18.08 -1.59
C LEU A 181 3.01 17.10 -2.12
N SER A 182 1.96 17.57 -2.78
CA SER A 182 0.95 16.70 -3.41
C SER A 182 1.58 15.80 -4.46
N LEU A 183 2.44 16.36 -5.34
CA LEU A 183 3.21 15.58 -6.31
C LEU A 183 4.15 14.57 -5.66
N MET A 184 4.85 14.97 -4.59
CA MET A 184 5.78 14.08 -3.89
C MET A 184 5.05 12.91 -3.23
N ILE A 185 3.93 13.17 -2.53
CA ILE A 185 3.12 12.14 -1.85
C ILE A 185 2.55 11.15 -2.87
N VAL A 186 1.92 11.65 -3.93
CA VAL A 186 1.29 10.80 -4.95
C VAL A 186 2.35 10.08 -5.78
N GLY A 187 3.46 10.75 -6.10
CA GLY A 187 4.60 10.16 -6.79
C GLY A 187 5.25 9.04 -5.99
N TYR A 188 5.44 9.23 -4.68
CA TYR A 188 5.91 8.18 -3.79
C TYR A 188 4.92 7.00 -3.76
N ALA A 189 3.63 7.26 -3.50
CA ALA A 189 2.62 6.20 -3.44
C ALA A 189 2.48 5.40 -4.74
N LEU A 190 2.65 6.04 -5.91
CA LEU A 190 2.47 5.40 -7.20
C LEU A 190 3.75 4.87 -7.84
N PHE A 191 4.93 5.37 -7.50
CA PHE A 191 6.18 5.01 -8.17
C PHE A 191 7.30 4.59 -7.22
N ALA A 192 7.20 4.80 -5.91
CA ALA A 192 8.09 4.12 -4.98
C ALA A 192 7.82 2.62 -5.13
N ARG A 193 8.76 1.92 -5.73
CA ARG A 193 8.90 0.50 -5.46
C ARG A 193 9.37 0.46 -4.02
N PRO A 194 8.68 -0.24 -3.10
CA PRO A 194 9.38 -0.70 -1.93
C PRO A 194 10.58 -1.45 -2.50
N GLU A 195 11.79 -0.98 -2.20
CA GLU A 195 12.88 -1.94 -2.07
C GLU A 195 12.30 -2.99 -1.15
N VAL A 196 12.15 -4.20 -1.67
CA VAL A 196 12.03 -5.36 -0.82
C VAL A 196 13.32 -5.31 -0.01
N ILE A 197 13.23 -4.75 1.19
CA ILE A 197 14.29 -4.89 2.18
C ILE A 197 14.27 -6.38 2.46
N VAL A 198 15.04 -7.13 1.68
CA VAL A 198 15.54 -8.42 2.10
C VAL A 198 16.28 -8.07 3.39
N PRO A 199 15.76 -8.48 4.56
CA PRO A 199 16.47 -8.18 5.78
C PRO A 199 17.89 -8.74 5.63
N PRO A 200 18.94 -8.02 6.06
CA PRO A 200 20.29 -8.56 6.01
C PRO A 200 20.26 -9.92 6.68
N THR A 201 20.61 -10.96 5.94
CA THR A 201 20.72 -12.34 6.42
C THR A 201 21.80 -12.34 7.49
N GLY A 202 21.36 -12.13 8.73
CA GLY A 202 22.21 -12.17 9.90
C GLY A 202 22.66 -13.61 10.13
N ARG A 203 23.95 -13.84 9.90
CA ARG A 203 24.79 -15.01 10.21
C ARG A 203 24.21 -16.40 9.86
N PRO A 204 24.98 -17.24 9.13
CA PRO A 204 24.57 -18.61 8.85
C PRO A 204 24.43 -19.38 10.17
N VAL A 205 23.18 -19.61 10.59
CA VAL A 205 22.88 -20.58 11.62
C VAL A 205 23.04 -21.95 10.97
N GLY A 206 24.04 -22.69 11.43
CA GLY A 206 24.21 -24.14 11.26
C GLY A 206 23.94 -24.68 9.85
N ALA A 207 25.01 -24.93 9.09
CA ALA A 207 24.98 -25.64 7.82
C ALA A 207 24.10 -26.90 7.89
N VAL A 208 22.87 -26.78 7.41
CA VAL A 208 22.16 -27.88 6.77
C VAL A 208 22.94 -28.14 5.47
N PRO A 209 23.28 -29.40 5.13
CA PRO A 209 24.12 -29.67 3.98
C PRO A 209 23.54 -29.02 2.73
N ALA A 210 24.36 -28.18 2.08
CA ALA A 210 24.11 -27.67 0.75
C ALA A 210 24.05 -28.87 -0.21
N ALA A 211 22.87 -29.47 -0.35
CA ALA A 211 22.56 -30.36 -1.44
C ALA A 211 22.14 -29.48 -2.61
N GLY A 212 23.13 -29.09 -3.43
CA GLY A 212 22.87 -28.72 -4.80
C GLY A 212 22.07 -29.85 -5.46
N ARG A 213 20.85 -29.54 -5.85
CA ARG A 213 20.03 -30.28 -6.82
C ARG A 213 18.89 -29.33 -7.18
N THR A 214 18.85 -28.90 -8.44
CA THR A 214 17.58 -28.54 -9.09
C THR A 214 16.55 -29.57 -8.66
N ALA A 215 15.33 -29.16 -8.30
CA ALA A 215 14.30 -30.12 -7.92
C ALA A 215 14.28 -31.25 -8.95
N ASP A 216 14.43 -32.50 -8.50
CA ASP A 216 14.27 -33.65 -9.38
C ASP A 216 12.77 -33.78 -9.66
N VAL A 217 12.27 -32.95 -10.58
CA VAL A 217 10.87 -32.91 -11.00
C VAL A 217 10.60 -33.99 -12.06
N SER A 218 11.39 -35.08 -12.09
CA SER A 218 11.14 -36.21 -12.97
C SER A 218 9.92 -37.01 -12.46
N GLY A 219 8.72 -36.53 -12.75
CA GLY A 219 7.48 -37.21 -12.42
C GLY A 219 6.23 -36.38 -12.69
N PRO A 220 5.04 -36.90 -12.34
CA PRO A 220 3.77 -36.26 -12.69
C PRO A 220 3.65 -34.86 -12.11
N VAL A 221 3.31 -33.89 -12.97
CA VAL A 221 3.06 -32.50 -12.57
C VAL A 221 1.56 -32.25 -12.66
N THR A 222 0.99 -31.69 -11.59
CA THR A 222 -0.42 -31.27 -11.59
C THR A 222 -0.51 -29.75 -11.48
N VAL A 223 -1.24 -29.14 -12.40
CA VAL A 223 -1.52 -27.70 -12.41
C VAL A 223 -2.95 -27.49 -11.95
N ILE A 224 -3.12 -27.00 -10.72
CA ILE A 224 -4.43 -26.65 -10.14
C ILE A 224 -4.74 -25.21 -10.53
N VAL A 225 -5.81 -25.01 -11.30
CA VAL A 225 -6.16 -23.71 -11.86
C VAL A 225 -7.49 -23.21 -11.32
N ASN A 226 -7.51 -22.00 -10.77
CA ASN A 226 -8.76 -21.28 -10.52
C ASN A 226 -9.19 -20.53 -11.79
N PRO A 227 -10.23 -21.00 -12.51
CA PRO A 227 -10.62 -20.43 -13.80
C PRO A 227 -11.27 -19.05 -13.67
N THR A 228 -11.70 -18.64 -12.46
CA THR A 228 -12.32 -17.33 -12.24
C THR A 228 -11.32 -16.17 -12.29
N VAL A 229 -10.05 -16.45 -11.95
CA VAL A 229 -8.97 -15.44 -11.92
C VAL A 229 -7.86 -15.73 -12.93
N THR A 230 -7.74 -16.96 -13.42
CA THR A 230 -6.72 -17.36 -14.40
C THR A 230 -7.30 -17.43 -15.80
N ARG A 231 -6.90 -16.50 -16.69
CA ARG A 231 -7.50 -16.38 -18.02
C ARG A 231 -7.01 -17.48 -18.96
N PRO A 232 -7.78 -17.88 -19.99
CA PRO A 232 -7.35 -18.91 -20.95
C PRO A 232 -6.01 -18.63 -21.63
N ARG A 233 -5.72 -17.36 -21.94
CA ARG A 233 -4.43 -16.93 -22.50
C ARG A 233 -3.27 -17.17 -21.53
N ASP A 234 -3.51 -17.00 -20.23
CA ASP A 234 -2.49 -17.15 -19.20
C ASP A 234 -2.24 -18.67 -19.01
N GLN A 235 -3.29 -19.50 -19.02
CA GLN A 235 -3.15 -20.95 -19.06
C GLN A 235 -2.33 -21.45 -20.27
N ALA A 236 -2.57 -20.89 -21.46
CA ALA A 236 -1.80 -21.23 -22.66
C ALA A 236 -0.31 -20.85 -22.52
N ALA A 237 -0.03 -19.68 -21.92
CA ALA A 237 1.35 -19.28 -21.63
C ALA A 237 2.02 -20.20 -20.59
N LEU A 238 1.29 -20.63 -19.57
CA LEU A 238 1.80 -21.58 -18.57
C LEU A 238 2.12 -22.95 -19.19
N ARG A 239 1.28 -23.46 -20.10
CA ARG A 239 1.57 -24.67 -20.88
C ARG A 239 2.87 -24.52 -21.66
N ALA A 240 3.05 -23.40 -22.38
CA ALA A 240 4.27 -23.14 -23.13
C ALA A 240 5.53 -23.08 -22.23
N VAL A 241 5.42 -22.52 -21.02
CA VAL A 241 6.51 -22.52 -20.04
C VAL A 241 6.83 -23.95 -19.58
N LEU A 242 5.82 -24.74 -19.20
CA LEU A 242 6.01 -26.13 -18.78
C LEU A 242 6.65 -26.97 -19.88
N GLU A 243 6.18 -26.84 -21.13
CA GLU A 243 6.78 -27.50 -22.29
C GLU A 243 8.23 -27.07 -22.52
N GLY A 244 8.55 -25.80 -22.35
CA GLY A 244 9.92 -25.27 -22.44
C GLY A 244 10.87 -25.86 -21.38
N HIS A 245 10.33 -26.31 -20.25
CA HIS A 245 11.05 -27.03 -19.18
C HIS A 245 10.97 -28.56 -19.31
N GLY A 246 10.42 -29.09 -20.42
CA GLY A 246 10.30 -30.53 -20.67
C GLY A 246 9.14 -31.22 -19.93
N LEU A 247 8.25 -30.47 -19.30
CA LEU A 247 7.11 -30.97 -18.50
C LEU A 247 5.86 -31.13 -19.37
N HIS A 248 5.97 -31.89 -20.46
CA HIS A 248 4.93 -32.05 -21.48
C HIS A 248 3.67 -32.79 -20.97
N GLU A 249 3.82 -33.62 -19.95
CA GLU A 249 2.73 -34.43 -19.39
C GLU A 249 2.00 -33.75 -18.22
N ALA A 250 2.20 -32.45 -18.02
CA ALA A 250 1.54 -31.71 -16.95
C ALA A 250 0.01 -31.74 -17.08
N VAL A 251 -0.68 -32.21 -16.05
CA VAL A 251 -2.14 -32.34 -16.02
C VAL A 251 -2.76 -31.09 -15.43
N PHE A 252 -3.61 -30.42 -16.21
CA PHE A 252 -4.35 -29.23 -15.76
C PHE A 252 -5.70 -29.65 -15.18
N VAL A 253 -5.97 -29.24 -13.95
CA VAL A 253 -7.22 -29.51 -13.24
C VAL A 253 -7.79 -28.19 -12.74
N GLU A 254 -9.05 -27.92 -13.07
CA GLU A 254 -9.71 -26.69 -12.64
C GLU A 254 -10.38 -26.86 -11.27
N THR A 255 -10.33 -25.81 -10.45
CA THR A 255 -11.10 -25.71 -9.21
C THR A 255 -12.55 -25.33 -9.52
N THR A 256 -13.45 -25.63 -8.59
CA THR A 256 -14.85 -25.18 -8.65
C THR A 256 -15.16 -24.28 -7.45
N ALA A 257 -16.35 -23.68 -7.42
CA ALA A 257 -16.79 -22.91 -6.25
C ALA A 257 -16.94 -23.79 -5.00
N ASP A 258 -17.39 -25.04 -5.17
CA ASP A 258 -17.60 -26.00 -4.08
C ASP A 258 -16.29 -26.72 -3.67
N ASP A 259 -15.31 -26.76 -4.57
CA ASP A 259 -13.99 -27.34 -4.33
C ASP A 259 -12.88 -26.39 -4.82
N PRO A 260 -12.43 -25.45 -3.97
CA PRO A 260 -11.48 -24.41 -4.34
C PRO A 260 -10.02 -24.89 -4.41
N GLY A 261 -9.79 -26.21 -4.46
CA GLY A 261 -8.46 -26.82 -4.54
C GLY A 261 -8.24 -28.01 -3.60
N ILE A 262 -9.21 -28.36 -2.73
CA ILE A 262 -9.03 -29.42 -1.73
C ILE A 262 -9.00 -30.78 -2.41
N GLY A 263 -10.03 -31.10 -3.19
CA GLY A 263 -10.16 -32.38 -3.88
C GLY A 263 -9.13 -32.54 -4.99
N GLN A 264 -8.81 -31.46 -5.71
CA GLN A 264 -7.76 -31.45 -6.73
C GLN A 264 -6.38 -31.75 -6.12
N SER A 265 -6.06 -31.13 -4.97
CA SER A 265 -4.79 -31.40 -4.28
C SER A 265 -4.73 -32.82 -3.73
N ALA A 266 -5.80 -33.28 -3.08
CA ALA A 266 -5.86 -34.64 -2.55
C ALA A 266 -5.68 -35.70 -3.65
N ARG A 267 -6.31 -35.48 -4.82
CA ARG A 267 -6.15 -36.35 -5.97
C ARG A 267 -4.74 -36.31 -6.55
N ALA A 268 -4.15 -35.12 -6.70
CA ALA A 268 -2.78 -34.98 -7.17
C ALA A 268 -1.77 -35.72 -6.28
N LEU A 269 -1.95 -35.63 -4.95
CA LEU A 269 -1.15 -36.36 -3.98
C LEU A 269 -1.33 -37.88 -4.10
N ALA A 270 -2.58 -38.35 -4.24
CA ALA A 270 -2.88 -39.78 -4.42
C ALA A 270 -2.33 -40.34 -5.74
N ASP A 271 -2.34 -39.53 -6.80
CA ASP A 271 -1.79 -39.87 -8.12
C ASP A 271 -0.25 -39.76 -8.17
N GLY A 272 0.40 -39.40 -7.05
CA GLY A 272 1.85 -39.39 -6.91
C GLY A 272 2.55 -38.19 -7.55
N ALA A 273 1.88 -37.03 -7.60
CA ALA A 273 2.46 -35.80 -8.14
C ALA A 273 3.82 -35.48 -7.48
N ARG A 274 4.80 -35.11 -8.31
CA ARG A 274 6.14 -34.66 -7.87
C ARG A 274 6.28 -33.15 -7.80
N LEU A 275 5.34 -32.43 -8.40
CA LEU A 275 5.20 -30.98 -8.34
C LEU A 275 3.73 -30.63 -8.48
N ILE A 276 3.26 -29.73 -7.62
CA ILE A 276 1.96 -29.11 -7.76
C ILE A 276 2.17 -27.64 -8.11
N VAL A 277 1.53 -27.18 -9.19
CA VAL A 277 1.53 -25.78 -9.60
C VAL A 277 0.15 -25.22 -9.29
N VAL A 278 0.07 -24.18 -8.45
CA VAL A 278 -1.20 -23.52 -8.11
C VAL A 278 -1.34 -22.19 -8.85
N CYS A 279 -2.39 -22.05 -9.66
CA CYS A 279 -2.71 -20.84 -10.40
C CYS A 279 -3.97 -20.21 -9.82
N GLY A 280 -3.81 -19.18 -8.98
CA GLY A 280 -4.94 -18.58 -8.29
C GLY A 280 -4.59 -17.34 -7.46
N GLY A 281 -5.56 -16.90 -6.67
CA GLY A 281 -5.36 -15.89 -5.62
C GLY A 281 -5.07 -16.52 -4.26
N ASP A 282 -5.02 -15.68 -3.23
CA ASP A 282 -4.63 -16.08 -1.87
C ASP A 282 -5.44 -17.25 -1.30
N GLY A 283 -6.77 -17.24 -1.47
CA GLY A 283 -7.63 -18.35 -1.00
C GLY A 283 -7.33 -19.70 -1.68
N THR A 284 -7.10 -19.72 -3.00
CA THR A 284 -6.71 -20.94 -3.72
C THR A 284 -5.32 -21.43 -3.28
N VAL A 285 -4.37 -20.50 -3.12
CA VAL A 285 -3.02 -20.82 -2.62
C VAL A 285 -3.08 -21.38 -1.21
N ARG A 286 -3.88 -20.79 -0.31
CA ARG A 286 -4.10 -21.30 1.05
C ARG A 286 -4.63 -22.72 1.02
N THR A 287 -5.70 -22.97 0.27
CA THR A 287 -6.34 -24.30 0.21
C THR A 287 -5.37 -25.37 -0.30
N VAL A 288 -4.60 -25.07 -1.34
CA VAL A 288 -3.59 -25.99 -1.86
C VAL A 288 -2.45 -26.17 -0.85
N ALA A 289 -1.95 -25.09 -0.24
CA ALA A 289 -0.90 -25.15 0.77
C ALA A 289 -1.31 -25.97 2.00
N ASP A 290 -2.54 -25.83 2.48
CA ASP A 290 -3.10 -26.62 3.59
C ASP A 290 -3.10 -28.12 3.27
N ALA A 291 -3.50 -28.49 2.04
CA ALA A 291 -3.48 -29.88 1.58
C ALA A 291 -2.05 -30.44 1.41
N LEU A 292 -1.08 -29.60 1.06
CA LEU A 292 0.32 -30.00 0.89
C LEU A 292 1.13 -29.97 2.19
N ALA A 293 0.59 -29.44 3.28
CA ALA A 293 1.30 -29.32 4.55
C ALA A 293 1.88 -30.67 5.01
N GLY A 294 3.20 -30.73 5.18
CA GLY A 294 3.93 -31.93 5.60
C GLY A 294 4.12 -33.01 4.52
N SER A 295 3.60 -32.80 3.29
CA SER A 295 3.75 -33.79 2.20
C SER A 295 5.18 -33.87 1.64
N GLY A 296 5.95 -32.79 1.77
CA GLY A 296 7.27 -32.64 1.16
C GLY A 296 7.26 -32.40 -0.37
N ILE A 297 6.08 -32.44 -1.01
CA ILE A 297 5.93 -32.17 -2.44
C ILE A 297 6.10 -30.67 -2.68
N PRO A 298 6.99 -30.24 -3.61
CA PRO A 298 7.14 -28.84 -3.94
C PRO A 298 5.86 -28.22 -4.53
N LEU A 299 5.57 -27.00 -4.11
CA LEU A 299 4.54 -26.12 -4.63
C LEU A 299 5.18 -25.02 -5.48
N ALA A 300 4.74 -24.84 -6.73
CA ALA A 300 5.00 -23.63 -7.51
C ALA A 300 3.78 -22.71 -7.47
N ILE A 301 3.97 -21.46 -7.06
CA ILE A 301 2.89 -20.47 -6.93
C ILE A 301 2.84 -19.61 -8.18
N VAL A 302 1.71 -19.60 -8.86
CA VAL A 302 1.43 -18.77 -10.04
C VAL A 302 0.40 -17.70 -9.67
N PRO A 303 0.84 -16.46 -9.37
CA PRO A 303 -0.02 -15.41 -8.85
C PRO A 303 -0.99 -14.92 -9.92
N SER A 304 -2.28 -15.22 -9.73
CA SER A 304 -3.36 -14.84 -10.66
C SER A 304 -4.45 -13.99 -9.99
N GLY A 305 -4.41 -13.84 -8.66
CA GLY A 305 -5.36 -13.04 -7.89
C GLY A 305 -4.99 -11.56 -7.77
N THR A 306 -5.79 -10.82 -7.00
CA THR A 306 -5.58 -9.38 -6.76
C THR A 306 -4.52 -9.12 -5.69
N GLY A 307 -4.56 -9.88 -4.58
CA GLY A 307 -3.64 -9.75 -3.44
C GLY A 307 -2.30 -10.40 -3.72
N ASN A 308 -2.29 -11.73 -3.85
CA ASN A 308 -1.10 -12.58 -4.03
C ASN A 308 -0.05 -12.32 -2.93
N LEU A 309 -0.50 -12.25 -1.68
CA LEU A 309 0.28 -11.88 -0.51
C LEU A 309 1.48 -12.80 -0.32
N LEU A 310 1.27 -14.12 -0.33
CA LEU A 310 2.37 -15.07 -0.18
C LEU A 310 3.40 -14.89 -1.31
N ALA A 311 2.97 -14.87 -2.58
CA ALA A 311 3.87 -14.70 -3.72
C ALA A 311 4.67 -13.38 -3.66
N ARG A 312 4.05 -12.28 -3.24
CA ARG A 312 4.73 -10.98 -3.06
C ARG A 312 5.79 -11.01 -1.97
N ASN A 313 5.47 -11.59 -0.82
CA ASN A 313 6.40 -11.67 0.31
C ASN A 313 7.56 -12.63 0.03
N LEU A 314 7.34 -13.65 -0.81
CA LEU A 314 8.38 -14.54 -1.32
C LEU A 314 9.19 -13.95 -2.50
N GLY A 315 8.89 -12.72 -2.93
CA GLY A 315 9.62 -12.05 -4.03
C GLY A 315 9.36 -12.63 -5.42
N LEU A 316 8.29 -13.41 -5.62
CA LEU A 316 7.98 -13.99 -6.92
C LEU A 316 7.52 -12.91 -7.92
N PRO A 317 7.87 -13.06 -9.22
CA PRO A 317 7.28 -12.26 -10.28
C PRO A 317 5.74 -12.30 -10.21
N LEU A 318 5.08 -11.20 -10.57
CA LEU A 318 3.62 -11.11 -10.52
C LEU A 318 2.95 -11.37 -11.88
N ILE A 319 3.75 -11.62 -12.92
CA ILE A 319 3.27 -12.06 -14.22
C ILE A 319 3.24 -13.59 -14.17
N PRO A 320 2.07 -14.24 -14.38
CA PRO A 320 1.91 -15.69 -14.19
C PRO A 320 2.99 -16.56 -14.86
N ALA A 321 3.27 -16.30 -16.14
CA ALA A 321 4.27 -17.06 -16.89
C ALA A 321 5.70 -16.84 -16.36
N GLU A 322 6.05 -15.59 -16.00
CA GLU A 322 7.37 -15.27 -15.42
C GLU A 322 7.52 -15.91 -14.03
N ALA A 323 6.45 -15.94 -13.24
CA ALA A 323 6.46 -16.55 -11.91
C ALA A 323 6.72 -18.05 -11.99
N LEU A 324 6.02 -18.74 -12.89
CA LEU A 324 6.22 -20.17 -13.11
C LEU A 324 7.64 -20.47 -13.62
N ASP A 325 8.10 -19.73 -14.63
CA ASP A 325 9.43 -19.91 -15.21
C ASP A 325 10.55 -19.64 -14.19
N ALA A 326 10.37 -18.62 -13.33
CA ALA A 326 11.30 -18.34 -12.24
C ALA A 326 11.28 -19.43 -11.15
N ALA A 327 10.10 -19.94 -10.78
CA ALA A 327 9.96 -21.04 -9.81
C ALA A 327 10.59 -22.35 -10.33
N LEU A 328 10.35 -22.72 -11.59
CA LEU A 328 10.89 -23.95 -12.20
C LEU A 328 12.41 -23.94 -12.35
N ARG A 329 13.02 -22.76 -12.52
CA ARG A 329 14.49 -22.58 -12.47
C ARG A 329 15.05 -22.53 -11.05
N GLY A 330 14.17 -22.48 -10.07
CA GLY A 330 14.47 -22.34 -8.66
C GLY A 330 14.82 -23.66 -7.96
N ALA A 331 14.82 -23.59 -6.64
CA ALA A 331 14.99 -24.73 -5.75
C ALA A 331 13.87 -24.77 -4.71
N PRO A 332 13.50 -25.96 -4.21
CA PRO A 332 12.52 -26.10 -3.16
C PRO A 332 13.09 -25.53 -1.86
N ARG A 333 12.35 -24.61 -1.23
CA ARG A 333 12.65 -24.05 0.07
C ARG A 333 11.54 -24.37 1.06
N PRO A 334 11.89 -24.78 2.30
CA PRO A 334 10.90 -24.94 3.35
C PRO A 334 10.37 -23.56 3.75
N ILE A 335 9.05 -23.48 3.87
CA ILE A 335 8.29 -22.32 4.29
C ILE A 335 7.35 -22.76 5.41
N ASP A 336 7.30 -21.97 6.46
CA ASP A 336 6.42 -22.16 7.61
C ASP A 336 4.96 -21.92 7.19
N LEU A 337 4.06 -22.69 7.78
CA LEU A 337 2.62 -22.43 7.74
C LEU A 337 2.11 -22.11 9.13
N ALA A 338 1.01 -21.37 9.22
CA ALA A 338 0.36 -21.11 10.49
C ALA A 338 -0.89 -21.97 10.63
N ARG A 339 -0.85 -22.97 11.52
CA ARG A 339 -2.01 -23.79 11.87
C ARG A 339 -2.93 -23.00 12.78
N ILE A 340 -4.22 -22.95 12.45
CA ILE A 340 -5.23 -22.16 13.13
C ILE A 340 -6.48 -23.01 13.41
N GLU A 341 -7.06 -22.85 14.59
CA GLU A 341 -8.31 -23.53 15.00
C GLU A 341 -9.06 -22.71 16.05
N GLY A 342 -10.35 -22.96 16.24
CA GLY A 342 -11.14 -22.26 17.24
C GLY A 342 -12.62 -22.62 17.26
N ASP A 343 -13.43 -21.81 17.93
CA ASP A 343 -14.88 -22.07 18.05
C ASP A 343 -15.51 -22.18 16.64
N GLY A 344 -16.06 -23.34 16.25
CA GLY A 344 -16.67 -23.52 14.92
C GLY A 344 -15.72 -23.35 13.72
N LEU A 345 -14.40 -23.38 13.95
CA LEU A 345 -13.35 -23.34 12.93
C LEU A 345 -12.52 -24.62 13.07
N PRO A 346 -12.64 -25.59 12.13
CA PRO A 346 -11.77 -26.77 12.14
C PRO A 346 -10.30 -26.36 11.97
N ALA A 347 -9.41 -27.23 12.43
CA ALA A 347 -7.98 -27.03 12.23
C ALA A 347 -7.64 -26.96 10.74
N THR A 348 -7.00 -25.87 10.33
CA THR A 348 -6.52 -25.61 8.97
C THR A 348 -5.26 -24.77 9.03
N HIS A 349 -4.64 -24.49 7.90
CA HIS A 349 -3.50 -23.59 7.80
C HIS A 349 -3.85 -22.30 7.06
N PHE A 350 -3.14 -21.24 7.41
CA PHE A 350 -3.06 -20.02 6.61
C PHE A 350 -1.63 -19.74 6.19
N THR A 351 -1.49 -19.02 5.09
CA THR A 351 -0.20 -18.77 4.44
C THR A 351 0.31 -17.37 4.68
N ALA A 352 -0.58 -16.38 4.82
CA ALA A 352 -0.22 -14.98 4.98
C ALA A 352 -0.61 -14.44 6.35
N MET A 353 -1.91 -14.23 6.59
CA MET A 353 -2.40 -13.53 7.78
C MET A 353 -3.78 -14.06 8.22
N ALA A 354 -4.06 -13.97 9.51
CA ALA A 354 -5.38 -14.22 10.09
C ALA A 354 -5.72 -13.15 11.12
N GLY A 355 -6.97 -12.70 11.12
CA GLY A 355 -7.40 -11.54 11.89
C GLY A 355 -8.62 -11.82 12.76
N ALA A 356 -8.77 -11.02 13.81
CA ALA A 356 -9.98 -10.93 14.63
C ALA A 356 -10.31 -9.48 14.99
N GLY A 357 -11.59 -9.14 14.99
CA GLY A 357 -12.07 -7.79 15.26
C GLY A 357 -12.21 -6.95 13.98
N LEU A 358 -11.57 -5.78 13.93
CA LEU A 358 -11.79 -4.78 12.88
C LEU A 358 -11.60 -5.28 11.46
N ASP A 359 -10.55 -6.07 11.22
CA ASP A 359 -10.19 -6.57 9.90
C ASP A 359 -11.31 -7.46 9.31
N ALA A 360 -11.83 -8.36 10.16
CA ALA A 360 -12.93 -9.23 9.81
C ALA A 360 -14.27 -8.48 9.67
N ALA A 361 -14.51 -7.43 10.47
CA ALA A 361 -15.70 -6.58 10.33
C ALA A 361 -15.68 -5.73 9.04
N ILE A 362 -14.49 -5.36 8.54
CA ILE A 362 -14.32 -4.71 7.23
C ILE A 362 -14.62 -5.72 6.11
N MET A 363 -14.20 -6.98 6.25
CA MET A 363 -14.49 -8.02 5.25
C MET A 363 -15.96 -8.48 5.24
N GLU A 364 -16.59 -8.63 6.40
CA GLU A 364 -18.00 -9.03 6.54
C GLU A 364 -18.97 -8.05 5.86
N LYS A 365 -18.70 -6.74 5.92
CA LYS A 365 -19.53 -5.72 5.24
C LYS A 365 -19.27 -5.61 3.73
N THR A 366 -18.23 -6.28 3.22
CA THR A 366 -17.77 -6.13 1.82
C THR A 366 -18.20 -7.31 0.94
N ALA A 367 -18.79 -8.36 1.51
CA ALA A 367 -19.14 -9.60 0.80
C ALA A 367 -20.23 -9.44 -0.28
N ASP A 368 -21.20 -8.53 -0.12
CA ASP A 368 -22.42 -8.55 -0.96
C ASP A 368 -22.53 -7.45 -2.03
N ARG A 369 -21.64 -6.44 -2.07
CA ARG A 369 -21.87 -5.28 -2.97
C ARG A 369 -20.67 -4.65 -3.64
N ALA A 370 -19.45 -5.15 -3.44
CA ALA A 370 -18.24 -4.49 -3.92
C ALA A 370 -17.26 -5.42 -4.65
N LYS A 371 -17.73 -6.50 -5.29
CA LYS A 371 -16.85 -7.45 -5.98
C LYS A 371 -16.52 -7.12 -7.45
N SER A 372 -16.94 -5.99 -8.03
CA SER A 372 -16.61 -5.74 -9.46
C SER A 372 -16.42 -4.32 -9.99
N VAL A 373 -16.57 -3.21 -9.24
CA VAL A 373 -16.59 -1.87 -9.90
C VAL A 373 -15.68 -0.77 -9.34
N LEU A 374 -15.24 -0.78 -8.08
CA LEU A 374 -14.31 0.25 -7.60
C LEU A 374 -13.23 -0.39 -6.71
N GLY A 375 -11.96 -0.27 -7.13
CA GLY A 375 -10.79 -0.75 -6.38
C GLY A 375 -10.55 -0.01 -5.06
N TRP A 376 -9.28 0.25 -4.74
CA TRP A 376 -8.77 0.76 -3.46
C TRP A 376 -9.57 1.87 -2.71
N PRO A 377 -10.35 2.78 -3.35
CA PRO A 377 -11.13 3.77 -2.60
C PRO A 377 -12.22 3.16 -1.72
N ALA A 378 -12.80 2.02 -2.10
CA ALA A 378 -13.79 1.31 -1.28
C ALA A 378 -13.16 0.76 0.01
N TYR A 379 -11.91 0.28 -0.07
CA TYR A 379 -11.11 -0.17 1.07
C TYR A 379 -10.77 0.98 2.03
N ALA A 380 -10.36 2.14 1.50
CA ALA A 380 -10.02 3.31 2.33
C ALA A 380 -11.25 3.91 3.04
N LEU A 381 -12.41 3.95 2.37
CA LEU A 381 -13.69 4.37 2.96
C LEU A 381 -14.23 3.36 3.99
N ALA A 382 -14.05 2.06 3.74
CA ALA A 382 -14.39 1.02 4.70
C ALA A 382 -13.51 1.09 5.96
N GLY A 383 -12.20 1.34 5.80
CA GLY A 383 -11.29 1.60 6.93
C GLY A 383 -11.68 2.81 7.78
N LEU A 384 -12.30 3.83 7.20
CA LEU A 384 -12.73 5.04 7.90
C LEU A 384 -14.05 4.87 8.69
N SER A 385 -14.99 4.07 8.18
CA SER A 385 -16.25 3.76 8.90
C SER A 385 -16.05 2.83 10.10
N SER A 386 -14.96 2.07 10.07
CA SER A 386 -14.47 1.15 11.09
C SER A 386 -13.87 1.81 12.34
N LEU A 387 -13.63 3.14 12.32
CA LEU A 387 -13.19 3.89 13.50
C LEU A 387 -14.20 3.84 14.68
N THR A 388 -15.43 3.37 14.43
CA THR A 388 -16.54 3.28 15.38
C THR A 388 -16.70 1.93 16.09
N THR A 389 -16.00 0.87 15.66
CA THR A 389 -16.11 -0.48 16.26
C THR A 389 -15.59 -0.48 17.70
N PRO A 390 -16.36 -0.94 18.69
CA PRO A 390 -15.93 -0.94 20.08
C PRO A 390 -14.74 -1.90 20.28
N PRO A 391 -13.79 -1.57 21.17
CA PRO A 391 -12.70 -2.48 21.49
C PRO A 391 -13.22 -3.69 22.27
N VAL A 392 -12.57 -4.83 22.08
CA VAL A 392 -12.85 -6.09 22.76
C VAL A 392 -11.73 -6.38 23.75
N ARG A 393 -12.09 -6.83 24.96
CA ARG A 393 -11.12 -7.36 25.91
C ARG A 393 -10.73 -8.77 25.51
N LEU A 394 -9.44 -9.07 25.56
CA LEU A 394 -8.92 -10.39 25.25
C LEU A 394 -7.82 -10.80 26.23
N THR A 395 -7.68 -12.11 26.37
CA THR A 395 -6.57 -12.77 27.04
C THR A 395 -5.72 -13.44 25.99
N VAL A 396 -4.42 -13.15 25.99
CA VAL A 396 -3.42 -13.66 25.05
C VAL A 396 -2.42 -14.50 25.83
N ARG A 397 -2.24 -15.77 25.47
CA ARG A 397 -1.17 -16.63 26.00
C ARG A 397 -0.24 -16.98 24.85
N LEU A 398 1.02 -16.60 24.96
CA LEU A 398 2.04 -16.86 23.94
C LEU A 398 3.04 -17.87 24.50
N ASP A 399 3.22 -18.99 23.82
CA ASP A 399 4.10 -20.09 24.22
C ASP A 399 3.86 -20.49 25.70
N ASP A 400 4.94 -20.54 26.48
CA ASP A 400 4.92 -20.82 27.93
C ASP A 400 4.87 -19.54 28.79
N ALA A 401 4.64 -18.37 28.18
CA ALA A 401 4.60 -17.10 28.89
C ALA A 401 3.28 -16.92 29.67
N PRO A 402 3.28 -16.10 30.75
CA PRO A 402 2.07 -15.74 31.47
C PRO A 402 1.00 -15.12 30.57
N ALA A 403 -0.26 -15.35 30.89
CA ALA A 403 -1.38 -14.76 30.15
C ALA A 403 -1.35 -13.23 30.25
N LEU A 404 -1.48 -12.56 29.11
CA LEU A 404 -1.56 -11.12 28.97
C LEU A 404 -3.03 -10.72 28.80
N HIS A 405 -3.53 -9.86 29.67
CA HIS A 405 -4.84 -9.23 29.50
C HIS A 405 -4.66 -7.94 28.69
N ARG A 406 -5.41 -7.81 27.61
CA ARG A 406 -5.35 -6.68 26.68
C ARG A 406 -6.74 -6.24 26.26
N THR A 407 -6.78 -5.05 25.70
CA THR A 407 -7.94 -4.52 24.97
C THR A 407 -7.48 -4.30 23.54
N ALA A 408 -8.28 -4.69 22.56
CA ALA A 408 -7.94 -4.53 21.15
C ALA A 408 -9.16 -4.20 20.32
N ARG A 409 -8.99 -3.31 19.34
CA ARG A 409 -9.95 -3.15 18.24
C ARG A 409 -9.67 -4.15 17.13
N MET A 410 -8.41 -4.56 16.97
CA MET A 410 -7.97 -5.51 15.98
C MET A 410 -6.79 -6.31 16.52
N VAL A 411 -6.80 -7.60 16.18
CA VAL A 411 -5.70 -8.53 16.39
C VAL A 411 -5.39 -9.11 15.02
N LEU A 412 -4.13 -9.09 14.63
CA LEU A 412 -3.66 -9.67 13.38
C LEU A 412 -2.48 -10.58 13.67
N VAL A 413 -2.55 -11.81 13.20
CA VAL A 413 -1.45 -12.76 13.24
C VAL A 413 -0.97 -12.96 11.81
N GLY A 414 0.33 -12.97 11.57
CA GLY A 414 0.86 -13.25 10.25
C GLY A 414 2.14 -14.05 10.23
N ASN A 415 2.25 -14.83 9.16
CA ASN A 415 3.44 -15.55 8.73
C ASN A 415 4.29 -14.70 7.76
N VAL A 416 3.64 -13.76 7.06
CA VAL A 416 4.29 -12.78 6.19
C VAL A 416 3.95 -11.36 6.59
N GLY A 417 4.81 -10.41 6.25
CA GLY A 417 4.79 -9.07 6.80
C GLY A 417 4.06 -7.99 6.01
N THR A 418 4.02 -8.16 4.69
CA THR A 418 3.65 -7.09 3.75
C THR A 418 2.31 -7.37 3.08
N VAL A 419 1.43 -6.36 3.04
CA VAL A 419 0.17 -6.40 2.31
C VAL A 419 0.25 -5.70 0.95
N GLN A 420 -0.83 -5.78 0.16
CA GLN A 420 -0.92 -5.13 -1.14
C GLN A 420 -0.62 -3.62 -1.03
N GLY A 421 0.22 -3.11 -1.94
CA GLY A 421 0.71 -1.73 -1.90
C GLY A 421 2.06 -1.55 -1.19
N GLY A 422 2.67 -2.64 -0.71
CA GLY A 422 4.02 -2.60 -0.11
C GLY A 422 4.03 -2.14 1.35
N LEU A 423 2.86 -2.06 1.99
CA LEU A 423 2.74 -1.68 3.38
C LEU A 423 3.12 -2.87 4.27
N SER A 424 4.12 -2.69 5.14
CA SER A 424 4.49 -3.67 6.15
C SER A 424 3.59 -3.50 7.37
N LEU A 425 2.66 -4.44 7.57
CA LEU A 425 1.80 -4.48 8.76
C LEU A 425 2.50 -5.18 9.92
N LEU A 426 3.22 -6.25 9.60
CA LEU A 426 3.95 -7.10 10.52
C LEU A 426 5.44 -7.05 10.13
N PRO A 427 6.22 -6.11 10.69
CA PRO A 427 7.57 -5.78 10.20
C PRO A 427 8.62 -6.83 10.51
N SER A 428 8.33 -7.78 11.39
CA SER A 428 9.27 -8.83 11.82
C SER A 428 8.90 -10.21 11.26
N ALA A 429 7.69 -10.38 10.73
CA ALA A 429 7.21 -11.64 10.17
C ALA A 429 8.09 -12.13 9.02
N ARG A 430 8.61 -13.36 9.17
CA ARG A 430 9.38 -14.07 8.16
C ARG A 430 8.80 -15.48 8.02
N PRO A 431 8.62 -15.98 6.80
CA PRO A 431 7.96 -17.26 6.57
C PRO A 431 8.91 -18.46 6.72
N ASP A 432 10.11 -18.30 7.30
CA ASP A 432 11.14 -19.33 7.37
C ASP A 432 11.98 -19.31 8.67
N ASP A 433 11.53 -18.61 9.71
CA ASP A 433 12.24 -18.47 10.99
C ASP A 433 11.64 -19.28 12.15
N GLY A 434 10.56 -20.02 11.88
CA GLY A 434 9.83 -20.82 12.86
C GLY A 434 9.03 -19.99 13.86
N LEU A 435 8.71 -18.73 13.54
CA LEU A 435 7.94 -17.82 14.39
C LEU A 435 6.77 -17.20 13.60
N LEU A 436 5.74 -16.79 14.33
CA LEU A 436 4.66 -15.93 13.83
C LEU A 436 4.68 -14.60 14.55
N GLU A 437 4.17 -13.55 13.91
CA GLU A 437 4.05 -12.22 14.52
C GLU A 437 2.58 -11.88 14.80
N LEU A 438 2.31 -11.43 16.02
CA LEU A 438 1.02 -10.93 16.50
C LEU A 438 1.09 -9.41 16.62
N MET A 439 0.19 -8.71 15.93
CA MET A 439 -0.11 -7.30 16.14
C MET A 439 -1.40 -7.14 16.95
N ILE A 440 -1.33 -6.36 18.03
CA ILE A 440 -2.49 -5.92 18.81
C ILE A 440 -2.66 -4.41 18.61
N LEU A 441 -3.82 -3.99 18.12
CA LEU A 441 -4.13 -2.60 17.78
C LEU A 441 -5.26 -2.05 18.66
N ASP A 442 -4.95 -1.05 19.50
CA ASP A 442 -5.91 -0.40 20.41
C ASP A 442 -5.83 1.14 20.41
N PRO A 443 -6.08 1.81 19.27
CA PRO A 443 -6.09 3.26 19.21
C PRO A 443 -7.33 3.84 19.90
N HIS A 444 -7.14 4.94 20.66
CA HIS A 444 -8.22 5.73 21.24
C HIS A 444 -8.22 7.16 20.71
N GLY A 445 -9.37 7.60 20.19
CA GLY A 445 -9.57 8.93 19.62
C GLY A 445 -8.77 9.22 18.34
N PRO A 446 -8.99 10.37 17.69
CA PRO A 446 -8.37 10.70 16.41
C PRO A 446 -6.84 10.72 16.44
N SER A 447 -6.24 11.20 17.54
CA SER A 447 -4.77 11.24 17.69
C SER A 447 -4.14 9.86 17.93
N GLY A 448 -4.90 8.90 18.47
CA GLY A 448 -4.47 7.52 18.61
C GLY A 448 -4.43 6.82 17.26
N TRP A 449 -5.45 7.04 16.44
CA TRP A 449 -5.54 6.54 15.07
C TRP A 449 -4.44 7.10 14.17
N LEU A 450 -4.20 8.42 14.21
CA LEU A 450 -3.11 9.03 13.45
C LEU A 450 -1.75 8.44 13.86
N ARG A 451 -1.52 8.21 15.15
CA ARG A 451 -0.28 7.60 15.65
C ARG A 451 -0.13 6.15 15.18
N ALA A 452 -1.18 5.34 15.30
CA ALA A 452 -1.17 3.96 14.80
C ALA A 452 -0.82 3.91 13.31
N LEU A 453 -1.45 4.76 12.49
CA LEU A 453 -1.12 4.89 11.08
C LEU A 453 0.34 5.27 10.85
N THR A 454 0.89 6.23 11.59
CA THR A 454 2.31 6.58 11.47
C THR A 454 3.25 5.46 11.92
N THR A 455 2.86 4.63 12.89
CA THR A 455 3.66 3.48 13.33
C THR A 455 3.72 2.41 12.23
N VAL A 456 2.57 2.06 11.65
CA VAL A 456 2.47 1.11 10.54
C VAL A 456 3.24 1.62 9.32
N LEU A 457 3.07 2.89 8.93
CA LEU A 457 3.79 3.48 7.79
C LEU A 457 5.31 3.55 7.98
N ARG A 458 5.79 3.67 9.24
CA ARG A 458 7.23 3.71 9.53
C ARG A 458 7.89 2.33 9.56
N GLY A 459 7.11 1.24 9.58
CA GLY A 459 7.63 -0.13 9.55
C GLY A 459 8.69 -0.40 10.62
N ARG A 460 8.51 0.09 11.86
CA ARG A 460 9.54 -0.09 12.91
C ARG A 460 9.67 -1.56 13.28
N SER A 461 10.81 -2.16 12.96
CA SER A 461 11.24 -3.46 13.48
C SER A 461 11.50 -3.34 14.98
N GLY A 462 10.74 -4.07 15.79
CA GLY A 462 10.81 -4.00 17.25
C GLY A 462 9.87 -4.99 17.94
N ALA A 463 9.56 -6.11 17.30
CA ALA A 463 8.81 -7.16 17.98
C ALA A 463 9.63 -7.69 19.15
N SER A 464 9.00 -7.73 20.32
CA SER A 464 9.63 -8.19 21.54
C SER A 464 9.21 -9.64 21.80
N HIS A 465 10.16 -10.50 22.12
CA HIS A 465 9.86 -11.85 22.60
C HIS A 465 9.28 -11.74 24.02
N PRO A 466 8.19 -12.44 24.37
CA PRO A 466 7.62 -12.38 25.71
C PRO A 466 8.59 -13.03 26.71
N THR A 467 9.48 -12.25 27.32
CA THR A 467 10.31 -12.69 28.46
C THR A 467 10.07 -11.77 29.63
N LEU A 468 9.18 -12.22 30.54
CA LEU A 468 8.86 -11.62 31.85
C LEU A 468 8.39 -10.14 31.80
N PRO A 469 7.78 -9.60 32.88
CA PRO A 469 7.29 -8.23 32.86
C PRO A 469 8.48 -7.27 32.84
N ASP A 470 8.92 -6.90 31.65
CA ASP A 470 9.98 -5.93 31.51
C ASP A 470 9.46 -4.58 32.04
N THR A 471 10.19 -4.06 32.99
CA THR A 471 9.99 -2.81 33.74
C THR A 471 10.09 -1.55 32.86
N ALA A 472 9.63 -1.61 31.62
CA ALA A 472 9.51 -0.50 30.69
C ALA A 472 8.29 0.41 30.99
N GLU A 473 7.79 0.39 32.23
CA GLU A 473 7.33 1.63 32.85
C GLU A 473 8.55 2.53 33.10
N ARG A 474 8.98 3.31 32.09
CA ARG A 474 9.61 4.64 32.23
C ARG A 474 10.30 5.06 30.93
N GLU A 475 9.52 5.53 29.98
CA GLU A 475 9.83 6.75 29.23
C GLU A 475 8.51 7.46 28.89
N GLY A 476 8.06 8.34 29.79
CA GLY A 476 7.16 9.44 29.43
C GLY A 476 5.73 9.10 28.96
N GLY A 477 4.93 8.39 29.78
CA GLY A 477 3.48 8.65 29.92
C GLY A 477 2.56 8.58 28.68
N LYS A 478 2.96 7.96 27.57
CA LYS A 478 2.10 7.76 26.39
C LYS A 478 2.27 6.34 25.85
N SER A 479 1.52 5.41 26.41
CA SER A 479 1.38 4.01 25.97
C SER A 479 1.37 3.91 24.42
N LEU A 480 2.32 3.13 23.90
CA LEU A 480 2.37 2.73 22.49
C LEU A 480 1.21 1.75 22.27
N ARG A 481 0.25 2.10 21.39
CA ARG A 481 -1.04 1.40 21.21
C ARG A 481 -1.09 0.47 19.99
N VAL A 482 0.09 0.12 19.50
CA VAL A 482 0.32 -0.97 18.55
C VAL A 482 1.40 -1.82 19.19
N GLU A 483 1.05 -3.04 19.60
CA GLU A 483 1.98 -4.01 20.18
C GLU A 483 2.32 -5.06 19.13
N TYR A 484 3.60 -5.42 19.02
CA TYR A 484 4.11 -6.48 18.15
C TYR A 484 4.80 -7.54 19.01
N LEU A 485 4.35 -8.79 18.89
CA LEU A 485 4.82 -9.92 19.69
C LEU A 485 5.12 -11.10 18.78
N THR A 486 6.28 -11.73 18.91
CA THR A 486 6.60 -12.98 18.20
C THR A 486 6.29 -14.19 19.08
N PHE A 487 5.87 -15.30 18.48
CA PHE A 487 5.51 -16.52 19.21
C PHE A 487 5.57 -17.76 18.31
N ARG A 488 5.59 -18.96 18.91
CA ARG A 488 5.36 -20.24 18.19
C ARG A 488 3.93 -20.73 18.32
N ARG A 489 3.34 -20.57 19.51
CA ARG A 489 1.93 -20.85 19.79
C ARG A 489 1.26 -19.67 20.47
N ALA A 490 0.07 -19.29 20.01
CA ALA A 490 -0.77 -18.28 20.64
C ALA A 490 -2.16 -18.85 20.92
N GLU A 491 -2.66 -18.61 22.13
CA GLU A 491 -4.06 -18.83 22.51
C GLU A 491 -4.70 -17.47 22.78
N LEU A 492 -5.69 -17.12 21.96
CA LEU A 492 -6.42 -15.87 22.02
C LEU A 492 -7.85 -16.16 22.48
N ARG A 493 -8.25 -15.56 23.60
CA ARG A 493 -9.60 -15.65 24.15
C ARG A 493 -10.22 -14.27 24.28
N PHE A 494 -11.32 -14.04 23.57
CA PHE A 494 -12.09 -12.80 23.56
C PHE A 494 -13.24 -12.89 24.57
N ASP A 495 -13.54 -11.79 25.26
CA ASP A 495 -14.65 -11.73 26.23
C ASP A 495 -16.04 -11.84 25.57
N ALA A 496 -16.12 -11.58 24.26
CA ALA A 496 -17.32 -11.72 23.46
C ALA A 496 -16.95 -12.29 22.07
N PRO A 497 -17.87 -12.99 21.39
CA PRO A 497 -17.67 -13.42 20.01
C PRO A 497 -17.32 -12.23 19.11
N CYS A 498 -16.27 -12.37 18.33
CA CYS A 498 -15.83 -11.36 17.38
C CYS A 498 -15.78 -11.95 15.96
N PRO A 499 -15.96 -11.12 14.92
CA PRO A 499 -15.66 -11.52 13.55
C PRO A 499 -14.20 -11.97 13.42
N ARG A 500 -13.97 -13.00 12.61
CA ARG A 500 -12.65 -13.59 12.35
C ARG A 500 -12.46 -13.80 10.86
N GLU A 501 -11.21 -13.79 10.41
CA GLU A 501 -10.85 -14.01 9.00
C GLU A 501 -9.50 -14.73 8.85
N ILE A 502 -9.32 -15.38 7.70
CA ILE A 502 -8.13 -16.17 7.37
C ILE A 502 -7.76 -15.92 5.91
N ASP A 503 -6.58 -15.35 5.67
CA ASP A 503 -6.07 -14.96 4.34
C ASP A 503 -7.11 -14.16 3.52
N GLY A 504 -7.90 -13.30 4.17
CA GLY A 504 -8.94 -12.48 3.54
C GLY A 504 -10.32 -13.12 3.44
N ASP A 505 -10.48 -14.40 3.81
CA ASP A 505 -11.78 -15.07 3.83
C ASP A 505 -12.43 -14.98 5.22
N PRO A 506 -13.69 -14.54 5.33
CA PRO A 506 -14.38 -14.49 6.60
C PRO A 506 -14.68 -15.92 7.09
N VAL A 507 -14.50 -16.14 8.39
CA VAL A 507 -14.93 -17.37 9.07
C VAL A 507 -15.96 -17.04 10.13
N ASN A 508 -16.67 -18.06 10.63
CA ASN A 508 -17.69 -17.87 11.65
C ASN A 508 -17.16 -17.04 12.83
N PRO A 509 -17.96 -16.12 13.41
CA PRO A 509 -17.56 -15.42 14.61
C PRO A 509 -17.25 -16.37 15.77
N GLY A 510 -16.31 -16.01 16.63
CA GLY A 510 -15.90 -16.87 17.75
C GLY A 510 -15.22 -16.11 18.87
N SER A 511 -15.08 -16.79 20.02
CA SER A 511 -14.44 -16.24 21.22
C SER A 511 -13.05 -16.83 21.47
N ARG A 512 -12.69 -17.90 20.75
CA ARG A 512 -11.39 -18.55 20.86
C ARG A 512 -10.72 -18.73 19.51
N LEU A 513 -9.42 -18.46 19.49
CA LEU A 513 -8.53 -18.74 18.37
C LEU A 513 -7.21 -19.25 18.91
N THR A 514 -6.78 -20.41 18.44
CA THR A 514 -5.45 -20.95 18.72
C THR A 514 -4.67 -20.94 17.42
N VAL A 515 -3.48 -20.35 17.45
CA VAL A 515 -2.56 -20.33 16.30
C VAL A 515 -1.26 -20.99 16.71
N THR A 516 -0.69 -21.83 15.85
CA THR A 516 0.60 -22.48 16.09
C THR A 516 1.38 -22.53 14.78
N VAL A 517 2.65 -22.16 14.82
CA VAL A 517 3.56 -22.30 13.69
C VAL A 517 3.79 -23.79 13.38
N ALA A 518 3.81 -24.12 12.09
CA ALA A 518 4.20 -25.41 11.56
C ALA A 518 5.49 -25.20 10.75
N PRO A 519 6.67 -25.31 11.39
CA PRO A 519 7.93 -24.94 10.75
C PRO A 519 8.25 -25.81 9.54
N GLY A 520 8.62 -25.19 8.42
CA GLY A 520 8.96 -25.86 7.16
C GLY A 520 7.87 -26.77 6.61
N ALA A 521 6.61 -26.55 6.98
CA ALA A 521 5.50 -27.43 6.61
C ALA A 521 5.21 -27.43 5.10
N LEU A 522 5.58 -26.38 4.38
CA LEU A 522 5.38 -26.28 2.94
C LEU A 522 6.72 -26.21 2.21
N SER A 523 6.90 -27.01 1.17
CA SER A 523 8.03 -26.89 0.25
C SER A 523 7.61 -26.01 -0.93
N VAL A 524 8.24 -24.85 -1.14
CA VAL A 524 7.92 -23.92 -2.23
C VAL A 524 9.09 -23.79 -3.18
N LEU A 525 8.85 -23.89 -4.49
CA LEU A 525 9.87 -23.59 -5.51
C LEU A 525 10.10 -22.08 -5.59
N LEU A 526 11.29 -21.64 -5.20
CA LEU A 526 11.70 -20.23 -5.21
C LEU A 526 12.92 -20.02 -6.11
N PRO A 527 13.00 -18.89 -6.83
CA PRO A 527 14.16 -18.56 -7.66
C PRO A 527 15.46 -18.64 -6.88
N LEU A 528 16.54 -19.06 -7.53
CA LEU A 528 17.88 -19.02 -6.93
C LEU A 528 18.28 -17.57 -6.68
N GLU A 529 18.76 -17.26 -5.48
CA GLU A 529 19.33 -15.94 -5.19
C GLU A 529 20.58 -15.73 -6.07
N GLU A 530 20.67 -14.60 -6.78
CA GLU A 530 21.91 -14.20 -7.45
C GLU A 530 22.96 -13.96 -6.35
N ALA A 531 23.99 -14.81 -6.33
CA ALA A 531 25.08 -14.81 -5.34
C ALA A 531 26.03 -13.62 -5.45
#